data_AF-A0A965JYD6-F1
#
_entry.id   AF-A0A965JYD6-F1
#
_cell.length_a   1.000
_cell.length_b   1.000
_cell.length_c   1.000
_cell.angle_alpha   90.00
_cell.angle_beta   90.00
_cell.angle_gamma   90.00
#
_symmetry.space_group_name_H-M   'P 1'
#
loop_
_entity.id
_entity.type
_entity.pdbx_description
1 polymer ?
#
loop_
_entity_poly.entity_id
_entity_poly.type
_entity_poly.pdbx_seq_one_letter_code
_entity_poly.pdbx_strand_id
1 'polypeptide(L)'
;MGLLVGDTITSINGVPPTDVIEYQRLTDGDNVVLLVQREGEEILRRLTVIKDAGQPLGITVESAVFDRIRTCDNHCSFCFIYQLPKGMRRSLYIKDDDYRLSFLYGNYTTMTRFTEFDLERVVDEGLSPLYVSIHTTNPELRADMLRNPRGATSLRWLGALLDLGIAVHGQVVLCPDVNDGEHLEETLADVLTKYANLRTLSVVPVGVSIFTTEESMRPMTRDEALRTIKTVERWANVAIAVVGRPLFYASDELYLIAGLSTPSVNDEDIVDLIENGVGLSATFTDSFANRTPMNSLGTGFFQSVDGAPALG
;
A
#
# COMPACT_ATOMS: atom_id res chain seq x y z
N MET A 1 -2.33 36.97 14.96
CA MET A 1 -3.07 36.79 13.69
C MET A 1 -2.41 35.65 12.97
N GLY A 2 -3.12 34.55 12.79
CA GLY A 2 -2.56 33.31 12.27
C GLY A 2 -3.55 32.17 12.49
N LEU A 3 -3.20 31.01 11.96
CA LEU A 3 -3.91 29.77 12.21
C LEU A 3 -3.74 29.36 13.67
N LEU A 4 -4.81 28.81 14.25
CA LEU A 4 -4.80 28.18 15.56
C LEU A 4 -5.16 26.70 15.42
N VAL A 5 -4.75 25.90 16.39
CA VAL A 5 -5.20 24.50 16.48
C VAL A 5 -6.73 24.48 16.59
N GLY A 6 -7.38 23.64 15.78
CA GLY A 6 -8.83 23.56 15.66
C GLY A 6 -9.46 24.45 14.59
N ASP A 7 -8.67 25.29 13.90
CA ASP A 7 -9.16 26.02 12.72
C ASP A 7 -9.39 25.06 11.54
N THR A 8 -10.54 25.19 10.87
CA THR A 8 -10.87 24.40 9.66
C THR A 8 -10.56 25.21 8.41
N ILE A 9 -9.68 24.71 7.55
CA ILE A 9 -9.41 25.32 6.24
C ILE A 9 -10.53 24.91 5.27
N THR A 10 -11.32 25.89 4.80
CA THR A 10 -12.44 25.64 3.89
C THR A 10 -12.06 25.79 2.41
N SER A 11 -11.05 26.60 2.10
CA SER A 11 -10.46 26.65 0.76
C SER A 11 -9.04 27.20 0.77
N ILE A 12 -8.30 26.84 -0.27
CA ILE A 12 -6.93 27.27 -0.55
C ILE A 12 -6.89 27.77 -1.98
N ASN A 13 -6.53 29.04 -2.17
CA ASN A 13 -6.56 29.71 -3.46
C ASN A 13 -7.93 29.60 -4.17
N GLY A 14 -9.01 29.57 -3.39
CA GLY A 14 -10.38 29.46 -3.87
C GLY A 14 -10.85 28.04 -4.19
N VAL A 15 -10.00 27.03 -3.98
CA VAL A 15 -10.33 25.61 -4.19
C VAL A 15 -10.50 24.92 -2.84
N PRO A 16 -11.63 24.24 -2.57
CA PRO A 16 -11.78 23.40 -1.39
C PRO A 16 -10.99 22.10 -1.58
N PRO A 17 -9.92 21.84 -0.80
CA PRO A 17 -9.14 20.63 -0.97
C PRO A 17 -9.97 19.39 -0.58
N THR A 18 -9.83 18.32 -1.34
CA THR A 18 -10.54 17.05 -1.11
C THR A 18 -9.74 16.06 -0.25
N ASP A 19 -8.42 16.20 -0.22
CA ASP A 19 -7.50 15.40 0.59
C ASP A 19 -6.14 16.12 0.77
N VAL A 20 -5.24 15.47 1.50
CA VAL A 20 -3.90 16.01 1.82
C VAL A 20 -3.03 16.20 0.58
N ILE A 21 -3.23 15.39 -0.46
CA ILE A 21 -2.47 15.48 -1.71
C ILE A 21 -2.82 16.80 -2.41
N GLU A 22 -4.12 17.06 -2.56
CA GLU A 22 -4.59 18.32 -3.14
C GLU A 22 -4.22 19.51 -2.26
N TYR A 23 -4.30 19.38 -0.93
CA TYR A 23 -3.83 20.39 0.02
C TYR A 23 -2.36 20.76 -0.22
N GLN A 24 -1.47 19.77 -0.33
CA GLN A 24 -0.05 20.06 -0.56
C GLN A 24 0.17 20.78 -1.88
N ARG A 25 -0.49 20.32 -2.95
CA ARG A 25 -0.42 20.96 -4.27
C ARG A 25 -0.91 22.42 -4.24
N LEU A 26 -2.04 22.68 -3.60
CA LEU A 26 -2.61 24.03 -3.49
C LEU A 26 -1.77 24.96 -2.62
N THR A 27 -0.92 24.41 -1.75
CA THR A 27 -0.08 25.15 -0.82
C THR A 27 1.39 25.22 -1.27
N ASP A 28 1.77 24.62 -2.40
CA ASP A 28 3.14 24.58 -2.88
C ASP A 28 3.66 25.96 -3.30
N GLY A 29 2.80 26.82 -3.85
CA GLY A 29 3.14 28.15 -4.32
C GLY A 29 3.65 29.12 -3.25
N ASP A 30 4.20 30.25 -3.70
CA ASP A 30 4.76 31.32 -2.86
C ASP A 30 3.70 32.23 -2.22
N ASN A 31 2.50 32.26 -2.79
CA ASN A 31 1.35 33.02 -2.31
C ASN A 31 0.13 32.12 -2.13
N VAL A 32 -0.23 31.88 -0.86
CA VAL A 32 -1.33 30.99 -0.49
C VAL A 32 -2.43 31.79 0.22
N VAL A 33 -3.63 31.78 -0.36
CA VAL A 33 -4.82 32.40 0.22
C VAL A 33 -5.69 31.33 0.88
N LEU A 34 -5.80 31.38 2.20
CA LEU A 34 -6.64 30.47 2.97
C LEU A 34 -7.97 31.13 3.34
N LEU A 35 -9.07 30.41 3.20
CA LEU A 35 -10.31 30.70 3.92
C LEU A 35 -10.42 29.73 5.09
N VAL A 36 -10.63 30.27 6.29
CA VAL A 36 -10.55 29.54 7.55
C VAL A 36 -11.82 29.78 8.36
N GLN A 37 -12.41 28.68 8.82
CA GLN A 37 -13.53 28.66 9.75
C GLN A 37 -13.00 28.37 11.16
N ARG A 38 -13.20 29.33 12.07
CA ARG A 38 -12.87 29.16 13.50
C ARG A 38 -14.13 28.76 14.26
N GLU A 39 -13.98 27.84 15.20
CA GLU A 39 -15.09 27.43 16.07
C GLU A 39 -15.67 28.65 16.81
N GLY A 40 -17.01 28.78 16.78
CA GLY A 40 -17.73 29.88 17.44
C GLY A 40 -17.77 31.20 16.66
N GLU A 41 -17.17 31.29 15.47
CA GLU A 41 -17.24 32.47 14.61
C GLU A 41 -18.13 32.22 13.39
N GLU A 42 -19.04 33.13 13.03
CA GLU A 42 -19.86 32.98 11.81
C GLU A 42 -19.14 33.44 10.54
N ILE A 43 -18.04 34.19 10.68
CA ILE A 43 -17.36 34.85 9.57
C ILE A 43 -16.09 34.06 9.23
N LEU A 44 -15.95 33.67 7.97
CA LEU A 44 -14.72 33.08 7.44
C LEU A 44 -13.58 34.10 7.46
N ARG A 45 -12.43 33.69 8.01
CA ARG A 45 -11.21 34.49 7.99
C ARG A 45 -10.45 34.23 6.70
N ARG A 46 -10.12 35.31 5.98
CA ARG A 46 -9.19 35.26 4.86
C ARG A 46 -7.77 35.52 5.36
N LEU A 47 -6.89 34.55 5.20
CA LEU A 47 -5.47 34.67 5.52
C LEU A 47 -4.66 34.60 4.22
N THR A 48 -3.58 35.36 4.14
CA THR A 48 -2.62 35.30 3.04
C THR A 48 -1.26 34.98 3.61
N VAL A 49 -0.70 33.87 3.16
CA VAL A 49 0.60 33.38 3.59
C VAL A 49 1.56 33.57 2.42
N ILE A 50 2.63 34.32 2.67
CA ILE A 50 3.73 34.50 1.72
C ILE A 50 4.90 33.66 2.25
N LYS A 51 5.40 32.77 1.40
CA LYS A 51 6.47 31.83 1.71
C LYS A 51 7.27 31.55 0.44
N ASP A 52 8.38 30.85 0.56
CA ASP A 52 9.06 30.35 -0.64
C ASP A 52 8.25 29.21 -1.27
N ALA A 53 8.30 29.09 -2.59
CA ALA A 53 7.70 27.94 -3.29
C ALA A 53 8.35 26.63 -2.79
N GLY A 54 7.53 25.59 -2.55
CA GLY A 54 7.99 24.35 -1.93
C GLY A 54 8.19 24.40 -0.41
N GLN A 55 8.18 25.58 0.22
CA GLN A 55 8.25 25.67 1.67
C GLN A 55 6.94 25.16 2.32
N PRO A 56 6.98 24.28 3.33
CA PRO A 56 5.77 23.87 4.04
C PRO A 56 5.09 25.04 4.75
N LEU A 57 3.75 25.01 4.87
CA LEU A 57 2.99 26.01 5.63
C LEU A 57 3.27 26.00 7.15
N GLY A 58 3.92 24.94 7.66
CA GLY A 58 4.16 24.77 9.10
C GLY A 58 2.91 24.39 9.89
N ILE A 59 1.93 23.77 9.24
CA ILE A 59 0.73 23.21 9.88
C ILE A 59 0.58 21.73 9.52
N THR A 60 -0.07 20.99 10.41
CA THR A 60 -0.41 19.57 10.21
C THR A 60 -1.91 19.45 10.15
N VAL A 61 -2.42 18.69 9.17
CA VAL A 61 -3.85 18.36 9.05
C VAL A 61 -4.18 17.08 9.81
N GLU A 62 -5.39 16.98 10.33
CA GLU A 62 -5.81 15.85 11.19
C GLU A 62 -5.95 14.52 10.44
N SER A 63 -6.24 14.56 9.14
CA SER A 63 -6.45 13.38 8.31
C SER A 63 -5.76 13.53 6.95
N ALA A 64 -5.32 12.41 6.37
CA ALA A 64 -4.85 12.37 4.98
C ALA A 64 -5.99 12.55 3.96
N VAL A 65 -7.20 12.17 4.36
CA VAL A 65 -8.39 12.15 3.51
C VAL A 65 -9.45 13.01 4.18
N PHE A 66 -9.90 14.09 3.52
CA PHE A 66 -10.85 15.03 4.13
C PHE A 66 -12.31 14.62 3.90
N ASP A 67 -12.53 13.76 2.91
CA ASP A 67 -13.79 13.03 2.75
C ASP A 67 -13.74 11.68 3.50
N ARG A 68 -14.61 10.74 3.11
CA ARG A 68 -14.61 9.40 3.72
C ARG A 68 -13.59 8.51 3.01
N ILE A 69 -12.75 7.83 3.80
CA ILE A 69 -11.89 6.75 3.30
C ILE A 69 -12.73 5.76 2.50
N ARG A 70 -12.27 5.40 1.30
CA ARG A 70 -12.92 4.37 0.48
C ARG A 70 -12.60 2.99 1.04
N THR A 71 -13.59 2.37 1.68
CA THR A 71 -13.36 1.15 2.47
C THR A 71 -13.65 -0.15 1.73
N CYS A 72 -12.71 -1.04 1.39
CA CYS A 72 -12.93 -2.33 0.71
C CYS A 72 -14.28 -3.07 0.98
N ASP A 73 -14.99 -3.53 -0.07
CA ASP A 73 -16.19 -4.40 0.00
C ASP A 73 -15.90 -5.86 -0.32
N ASN A 74 -14.64 -6.23 -0.50
CA ASN A 74 -14.29 -7.62 -0.70
C ASN A 74 -14.51 -8.40 0.60
N HIS A 75 -14.98 -9.64 0.44
CA HIS A 75 -15.25 -10.55 1.53
C HIS A 75 -14.24 -11.70 1.53
N CYS A 76 -12.97 -11.37 1.27
CA CYS A 76 -11.92 -12.36 1.02
C CYS A 76 -11.85 -13.40 2.15
N SER A 77 -11.69 -14.67 1.78
CA SER A 77 -11.50 -15.76 2.75
C SER A 77 -10.28 -15.56 3.64
N PHE A 78 -9.24 -14.90 3.13
CA PHE A 78 -8.00 -14.59 3.83
C PHE A 78 -7.97 -13.19 4.48
N CYS A 79 -9.11 -12.48 4.55
CA CYS A 79 -9.13 -11.10 5.04
C CYS A 79 -8.77 -11.02 6.53
N PHE A 80 -7.59 -10.49 6.86
CA PHE A 80 -7.12 -10.36 8.24
C PHE A 80 -8.08 -9.59 9.15
N ILE A 81 -8.74 -8.56 8.63
CA ILE A 81 -9.71 -7.73 9.38
C ILE A 81 -10.89 -8.57 9.91
N TYR A 82 -11.33 -9.59 9.17
CA TYR A 82 -12.38 -10.50 9.65
C TYR A 82 -11.90 -11.49 10.70
N GLN A 83 -10.58 -11.69 10.81
CA GLN A 83 -9.97 -12.58 11.79
C GLN A 83 -9.56 -11.82 13.08
N LEU A 84 -9.92 -10.54 13.22
CA LEU A 84 -9.67 -9.77 14.43
C LEU A 84 -10.69 -10.11 15.52
N PRO A 85 -10.27 -10.22 16.80
CA PRO A 85 -11.20 -10.40 17.91
C PRO A 85 -12.13 -9.20 18.04
N LYS A 86 -13.32 -9.39 18.64
CA LYS A 86 -14.26 -8.29 18.92
C LYS A 86 -13.76 -7.39 20.05
N GLY A 87 -14.15 -6.11 20.03
CA GLY A 87 -13.86 -5.14 21.09
C GLY A 87 -12.55 -4.39 20.97
N MET A 88 -11.85 -4.52 19.83
CA MET A 88 -10.64 -3.77 19.52
C MET A 88 -10.95 -2.32 19.14
N ARG A 89 -9.92 -1.49 18.99
CA ARG A 89 -10.06 -0.10 18.51
C ARG A 89 -10.76 -0.08 17.15
N ARG A 90 -11.69 0.87 16.97
CA ARG A 90 -12.52 0.96 15.74
C ARG A 90 -11.68 1.07 14.46
N SER A 91 -10.57 1.82 14.52
CA SER A 91 -9.64 1.99 13.41
C SER A 91 -9.06 0.67 12.89
N LEU A 92 -8.89 -0.34 13.75
CA LEU A 92 -8.38 -1.66 13.36
C LEU A 92 -9.38 -2.46 12.51
N TYR A 93 -10.66 -2.10 12.49
CA TYR A 93 -11.68 -2.79 11.68
C TYR A 93 -11.94 -2.12 10.34
N ILE A 94 -11.24 -1.03 10.03
CA ILE A 94 -11.39 -0.34 8.75
C ILE A 94 -10.64 -1.16 7.70
N LYS A 95 -11.38 -1.64 6.70
CA LYS A 95 -10.79 -2.24 5.51
C LYS A 95 -10.55 -1.12 4.51
N ASP A 96 -9.30 -0.78 4.28
CA ASP A 96 -8.95 0.22 3.27
C ASP A 96 -8.88 -0.41 1.87
N ASP A 97 -9.21 0.37 0.84
CA ASP A 97 -8.99 0.06 -0.59
C ASP A 97 -8.67 1.34 -1.38
N ASP A 98 -8.31 2.42 -0.69
CA ASP A 98 -8.17 3.77 -1.24
C ASP A 98 -6.78 3.97 -1.85
N TYR A 99 -6.72 4.29 -3.14
CA TYR A 99 -5.45 4.50 -3.84
C TYR A 99 -4.67 5.70 -3.29
N ARG A 100 -5.34 6.66 -2.63
CA ARG A 100 -4.66 7.79 -1.98
C ARG A 100 -3.85 7.31 -0.80
N LEU A 101 -4.43 6.42 0.01
CA LEU A 101 -3.72 5.79 1.13
C LEU A 101 -2.67 4.80 0.63
N SER A 102 -2.89 4.20 -0.54
CA SER A 102 -1.86 3.41 -1.24
C SER A 102 -0.63 4.23 -1.57
N PHE A 103 -0.81 5.41 -2.15
CA PHE A 103 0.28 6.33 -2.44
C PHE A 103 0.95 6.92 -1.18
N LEU A 104 0.15 7.33 -0.19
CA LEU A 104 0.66 8.01 1.00
C LEU A 104 1.37 7.08 1.98
N TYR A 105 0.86 5.86 2.15
CA TYR A 105 1.24 4.95 3.23
C TYR A 105 1.61 3.54 2.79
N GLY A 106 1.57 3.24 1.49
CA GLY A 106 1.84 1.88 1.02
C GLY A 106 0.67 0.92 1.19
N ASN A 107 -0.53 1.41 1.52
CA ASN A 107 -1.69 0.56 1.70
C ASN A 107 -2.07 -0.17 0.40
N TYR A 108 -2.45 -1.42 0.52
CA TYR A 108 -2.74 -2.27 -0.63
C TYR A 108 -4.18 -2.11 -1.13
N THR A 109 -4.34 -1.78 -2.40
CA THR A 109 -5.66 -1.77 -3.07
C THR A 109 -5.86 -3.01 -3.95
N THR A 110 -7.06 -3.57 -3.90
CA THR A 110 -7.52 -4.66 -4.77
C THR A 110 -8.02 -4.15 -6.12
N MET A 111 -8.18 -2.83 -6.25
CA MET A 111 -8.70 -2.12 -7.40
C MET A 111 -10.14 -2.49 -7.79
N THR A 112 -10.88 -3.23 -6.96
CA THR A 112 -12.25 -3.65 -7.30
C THR A 112 -13.24 -2.49 -7.36
N ARG A 113 -12.91 -1.38 -6.68
CA ARG A 113 -13.64 -0.11 -6.72
C ARG A 113 -12.97 0.99 -7.51
N PHE A 114 -11.82 0.72 -8.10
CA PHE A 114 -11.11 1.70 -8.90
C PHE A 114 -11.92 2.05 -10.15
N THR A 115 -12.00 3.33 -10.46
CA THR A 115 -12.82 3.87 -11.56
C THR A 115 -11.95 4.59 -12.58
N GLU A 116 -12.53 4.92 -13.74
CA GLU A 116 -11.89 5.73 -14.78
C GLU A 116 -11.47 7.10 -14.23
N PHE A 117 -12.30 7.72 -13.37
CA PHE A 117 -11.98 9.00 -12.75
C PHE A 117 -10.78 8.90 -11.79
N ASP A 118 -10.66 7.77 -11.08
CA ASP A 118 -9.50 7.53 -10.22
C ASP A 118 -8.23 7.33 -11.04
N LEU A 119 -8.32 6.65 -12.19
CA LEU A 119 -7.21 6.50 -13.13
C LEU A 119 -6.73 7.86 -13.65
N GLU A 120 -7.66 8.69 -14.14
CA GLU A 120 -7.37 10.05 -14.63
C GLU A 120 -6.67 10.87 -13.55
N ARG A 121 -7.21 10.85 -12.33
CA ARG A 121 -6.63 11.58 -11.21
C ARG A 121 -5.23 11.09 -10.84
N VAL A 122 -5.01 9.78 -10.77
CA VAL A 122 -3.68 9.20 -10.49
C VAL A 122 -2.66 9.68 -11.52
N VAL A 123 -3.05 9.75 -12.78
CA VAL A 123 -2.16 10.15 -13.89
C VAL A 123 -1.90 11.65 -13.87
N ASP A 124 -2.95 12.46 -13.76
CA ASP A 124 -2.86 13.92 -13.78
C ASP A 124 -2.08 14.47 -12.58
N GLU A 125 -2.24 13.84 -11.40
CA GLU A 125 -1.53 14.22 -10.18
C GLU A 125 -0.19 13.49 -10.02
N GLY A 126 0.12 12.52 -10.89
CA GLY A 126 1.38 11.76 -10.84
C GLY A 126 1.54 10.89 -9.58
N LEU A 127 0.44 10.30 -9.09
CA LEU A 127 0.42 9.52 -7.84
C LEU A 127 1.14 8.18 -8.04
N SER A 128 2.40 8.14 -7.62
CA SER A 128 3.30 7.01 -7.83
C SER A 128 4.37 6.95 -6.72
N PRO A 129 4.67 5.77 -6.15
CA PRO A 129 4.16 4.46 -6.52
C PRO A 129 2.77 4.13 -5.91
N LEU A 130 2.10 3.12 -6.47
CA LEU A 130 0.91 2.49 -5.91
C LEU A 130 1.16 1.02 -5.53
N TYR A 131 0.36 0.49 -4.60
CA TYR A 131 0.52 -0.84 -4.02
C TYR A 131 -0.75 -1.67 -4.29
N VAL A 132 -0.62 -2.73 -5.10
CA VAL A 132 -1.74 -3.49 -5.65
C VAL A 132 -1.74 -4.94 -5.17
N SER A 133 -2.88 -5.35 -4.60
CA SER A 133 -3.14 -6.70 -4.12
C SER A 133 -3.54 -7.60 -5.29
N ILE A 134 -2.58 -8.29 -5.89
CA ILE A 134 -2.74 -9.12 -7.11
C ILE A 134 -3.27 -10.51 -6.78
N HIS A 135 -2.74 -11.20 -5.76
CA HIS A 135 -3.14 -12.56 -5.31
C HIS A 135 -3.09 -13.70 -6.35
N THR A 136 -3.65 -13.51 -7.54
CA THR A 136 -3.54 -14.36 -8.72
C THR A 136 -3.93 -13.53 -9.96
N THR A 137 -3.37 -13.86 -11.13
CA THR A 137 -3.79 -13.28 -12.41
C THR A 137 -4.96 -14.01 -13.06
N ASN A 138 -5.35 -15.18 -12.55
CA ASN A 138 -6.53 -15.91 -13.02
C ASN A 138 -7.81 -15.15 -12.61
N PRO A 139 -8.64 -14.68 -13.56
CA PRO A 139 -9.83 -13.89 -13.25
C PRO A 139 -10.85 -14.59 -12.34
N GLU A 140 -11.12 -15.87 -12.59
CA GLU A 140 -12.13 -16.64 -11.86
C GLU A 140 -11.66 -16.89 -10.43
N LEU A 141 -10.43 -17.40 -10.28
CA LEU A 141 -9.82 -17.62 -8.96
C LEU A 141 -9.72 -16.31 -8.17
N ARG A 142 -9.36 -15.20 -8.82
CA ARG A 142 -9.31 -13.89 -8.16
C ARG A 142 -10.69 -13.45 -7.65
N ALA A 143 -11.75 -13.60 -8.45
CA ALA A 143 -13.10 -13.26 -8.03
C ALA A 143 -13.56 -14.11 -6.83
N ASP A 144 -13.25 -15.41 -6.85
CA ASP A 144 -13.56 -16.35 -5.78
C ASP A 144 -12.80 -16.02 -4.49
N MET A 145 -11.49 -15.81 -4.59
CA MET A 145 -10.61 -15.42 -3.49
C MET A 145 -11.06 -14.12 -2.82
N LEU A 146 -11.46 -13.12 -3.61
CA LEU A 146 -11.97 -11.83 -3.10
C LEU A 146 -13.44 -11.90 -2.66
N ARG A 147 -14.14 -12.99 -2.99
CA ARG A 147 -15.61 -13.12 -2.91
C ARG A 147 -16.31 -11.89 -3.51
N ASN A 148 -15.82 -11.44 -4.66
CA ASN A 148 -16.32 -10.26 -5.36
C ASN A 148 -16.18 -10.47 -6.87
N PRO A 149 -17.29 -10.46 -7.65
CA PRO A 149 -17.24 -10.67 -9.10
C PRO A 149 -16.42 -9.59 -9.82
N ARG A 150 -16.30 -8.38 -9.24
CA ARG A 150 -15.43 -7.33 -9.79
C ARG A 150 -13.95 -7.71 -9.76
N GLY A 151 -13.54 -8.63 -8.88
CA GLY A 151 -12.20 -9.18 -8.80
C GLY A 151 -11.70 -9.76 -10.13
N ALA A 152 -12.57 -10.40 -10.90
CA ALA A 152 -12.21 -10.97 -12.20
C ALA A 152 -11.71 -9.92 -13.22
N THR A 153 -12.17 -8.67 -13.09
CA THR A 153 -11.87 -7.63 -14.08
C THR A 153 -11.05 -6.48 -13.51
N SER A 154 -10.73 -6.48 -12.21
CA SER A 154 -10.09 -5.33 -11.55
C SER A 154 -8.63 -5.14 -11.96
N LEU A 155 -7.92 -6.20 -12.36
CA LEU A 155 -6.53 -6.11 -12.84
C LEU A 155 -6.39 -5.40 -14.20
N ARG A 156 -7.49 -5.09 -14.90
CA ARG A 156 -7.42 -4.19 -16.08
C ARG A 156 -6.81 -2.84 -15.72
N TRP A 157 -7.06 -2.37 -14.49
CA TRP A 157 -6.55 -1.09 -14.00
C TRP A 157 -5.05 -1.16 -13.75
N LEU A 158 -4.54 -2.30 -13.28
CA LEU A 158 -3.10 -2.52 -13.15
C LEU A 158 -2.41 -2.36 -14.51
N GLY A 159 -2.95 -3.00 -15.56
CA GLY A 159 -2.44 -2.84 -16.92
C GLY A 159 -2.42 -1.37 -17.36
N ALA A 160 -3.56 -0.66 -17.19
CA ALA A 160 -3.66 0.74 -17.57
C ALA A 160 -2.67 1.66 -16.82
N LEU A 161 -2.48 1.46 -15.52
CA LEU A 161 -1.51 2.21 -14.73
C LEU A 161 -0.07 2.00 -15.23
N LEU A 162 0.30 0.74 -15.47
CA LEU A 162 1.63 0.39 -15.96
C LEU A 162 1.89 0.93 -17.37
N ASP A 163 0.90 0.91 -18.25
CA ASP A 163 0.98 1.47 -19.61
C ASP A 163 1.16 3.00 -19.58
N LEU A 164 0.61 3.67 -18.57
CA LEU A 164 0.74 5.11 -18.35
C LEU A 164 1.97 5.49 -17.52
N GLY A 165 2.85 4.53 -17.20
CA GLY A 165 4.12 4.77 -16.53
C GLY A 165 4.04 4.96 -15.01
N ILE A 166 2.89 4.67 -14.38
CA ILE A 166 2.76 4.69 -12.93
C ILE A 166 3.54 3.51 -12.34
N ALA A 167 4.41 3.79 -11.37
CA ALA A 167 5.14 2.74 -10.68
C ALA A 167 4.17 1.97 -9.76
N VAL A 168 4.16 0.64 -9.86
CA VAL A 168 3.31 -0.20 -9.03
C VAL A 168 4.10 -1.34 -8.39
N HIS A 169 3.91 -1.53 -7.09
CA HIS A 169 4.34 -2.70 -6.34
C HIS A 169 3.15 -3.64 -6.14
N GLY A 170 3.36 -4.92 -6.44
CA GLY A 170 2.34 -5.94 -6.32
C GLY A 170 2.54 -6.82 -5.10
N GLN A 171 1.44 -7.39 -4.60
CA GLN A 171 1.47 -8.43 -3.57
C GLN A 171 0.62 -9.64 -3.95
N VAL A 172 1.15 -10.83 -3.64
CA VAL A 172 0.41 -12.09 -3.62
C VAL A 172 0.38 -12.61 -2.19
N VAL A 173 -0.79 -12.48 -1.54
CA VAL A 173 -1.11 -13.28 -0.35
C VAL A 173 -1.37 -14.72 -0.79
N LEU A 174 -0.47 -15.62 -0.39
CA LEU A 174 -0.47 -17.02 -0.78
C LEU A 174 -1.21 -17.85 0.27
N CYS A 175 -2.31 -18.46 -0.17
CA CYS A 175 -3.16 -19.33 0.61
C CYS A 175 -2.93 -20.79 0.17
N PRO A 176 -2.50 -21.69 1.08
CA PRO A 176 -2.30 -23.09 0.74
C PRO A 176 -3.55 -23.75 0.15
N ASP A 177 -3.38 -24.59 -0.86
CA ASP A 177 -4.43 -25.31 -1.57
C ASP A 177 -5.46 -24.40 -2.31
N VAL A 178 -5.15 -23.11 -2.46
CA VAL A 178 -6.05 -22.12 -3.11
C VAL A 178 -5.36 -21.45 -4.31
N ASN A 179 -4.24 -20.76 -4.08
CA ASN A 179 -3.51 -20.03 -5.12
C ASN A 179 -1.99 -20.31 -5.10
N ASP A 180 -1.58 -21.40 -4.48
CA ASP A 180 -0.21 -21.90 -4.47
C ASP A 180 0.04 -22.90 -5.62
N GLY A 181 1.22 -23.52 -5.62
CA GLY A 181 1.60 -24.51 -6.63
C GLY A 181 1.50 -23.96 -8.06
N GLU A 182 0.74 -24.64 -8.91
CA GLU A 182 0.58 -24.30 -10.32
C GLU A 182 -0.06 -22.92 -10.52
N HIS A 183 -1.00 -22.51 -9.66
CA HIS A 183 -1.62 -21.18 -9.75
C HIS A 183 -0.64 -20.04 -9.46
N LEU A 184 0.32 -20.28 -8.56
CA LEU A 184 1.41 -19.32 -8.32
C LEU A 184 2.33 -19.24 -9.54
N GLU A 185 2.72 -20.39 -10.11
CA GLU A 185 3.54 -20.44 -11.33
C GLU A 185 2.88 -19.68 -12.49
N GLU A 186 1.59 -19.89 -12.72
CA GLU A 186 0.78 -19.15 -13.70
C GLU A 186 0.79 -17.64 -13.43
N THR A 187 0.59 -17.25 -12.17
CA THR A 187 0.58 -15.84 -11.76
C THR A 187 1.93 -15.17 -12.02
N LEU A 188 3.04 -15.83 -11.71
CA LEU A 188 4.40 -15.30 -11.94
C LEU A 188 4.71 -15.20 -13.44
N ALA A 189 4.32 -16.21 -14.23
CA ALA A 189 4.47 -16.19 -15.68
C ALA A 189 3.66 -15.06 -16.33
N ASP A 190 2.40 -14.88 -15.92
CA ASP A 190 1.53 -13.83 -16.40
C ASP A 190 2.05 -12.44 -16.03
N VAL A 191 2.55 -12.25 -14.81
CA VAL A 191 3.15 -10.97 -14.41
C VAL A 191 4.36 -10.65 -15.27
N LEU A 192 5.23 -11.62 -15.54
CA LEU A 192 6.40 -11.39 -16.38
C LEU A 192 6.04 -11.07 -17.84
N THR A 193 4.94 -11.62 -18.36
CA THR A 193 4.55 -11.47 -19.78
C THR A 193 3.57 -10.33 -20.04
N LYS A 194 2.65 -10.06 -19.12
CA LYS A 194 1.56 -9.06 -19.26
C LYS A 194 1.84 -7.78 -18.48
N TYR A 195 2.62 -7.86 -17.40
CA TYR A 195 2.85 -6.77 -16.45
C TYR A 195 4.34 -6.56 -16.18
N ALA A 196 5.20 -6.72 -17.19
CA ALA A 196 6.67 -6.63 -17.07
C ALA A 196 7.18 -5.29 -16.49
N ASN A 197 6.38 -4.22 -16.61
CA ASN A 197 6.68 -2.89 -16.06
C ASN A 197 6.39 -2.77 -14.56
N LEU A 198 5.77 -3.78 -13.93
CA LEU A 198 5.55 -3.83 -12.48
C LEU A 198 6.89 -3.70 -11.76
N ARG A 199 7.00 -2.83 -10.74
CA ARG A 199 8.27 -2.59 -10.04
C ARG A 199 8.70 -3.83 -9.29
N THR A 200 7.86 -4.35 -8.42
CA THR A 200 8.12 -5.57 -7.66
C THR A 200 6.84 -6.35 -7.46
N LEU A 201 6.95 -7.65 -7.20
CA LEU A 201 5.86 -8.51 -6.74
C LEU A 201 6.35 -9.31 -5.54
N SER A 202 5.72 -9.09 -4.40
CA SER A 202 6.05 -9.80 -3.17
C SER A 202 5.06 -10.92 -2.91
N VAL A 203 5.57 -12.13 -2.65
CA VAL A 203 4.79 -13.31 -2.27
C VAL A 203 4.88 -13.46 -0.77
N VAL A 204 3.75 -13.35 -0.09
CA VAL A 204 3.62 -13.38 1.37
C VAL A 204 2.69 -14.53 1.77
N PRO A 205 2.93 -15.25 2.86
CA PRO A 205 2.02 -16.30 3.31
C PRO A 205 0.76 -15.66 3.90
N VAL A 206 -0.36 -16.38 3.86
CA VAL A 206 -1.58 -15.94 4.56
C VAL A 206 -1.36 -15.89 6.08
N GLY A 207 -1.66 -14.74 6.68
CA GLY A 207 -1.75 -14.59 8.12
C GLY A 207 -3.04 -15.22 8.64
N VAL A 208 -2.93 -16.26 9.47
CA VAL A 208 -4.07 -16.95 10.08
C VAL A 208 -4.11 -16.71 11.59
N SER A 209 -5.16 -16.05 12.04
CA SER A 209 -5.41 -15.77 13.46
C SER A 209 -6.22 -16.90 14.09
N ILE A 210 -6.03 -17.10 15.40
CA ILE A 210 -6.81 -18.06 16.21
C ILE A 210 -8.30 -17.74 16.27
N PHE A 211 -8.71 -16.53 15.87
CA PHE A 211 -10.11 -16.09 15.81
C PHE A 211 -10.73 -16.27 14.42
N THR A 212 -9.99 -16.84 13.46
CA THR A 212 -10.55 -17.12 12.13
C THR A 212 -11.71 -18.11 12.22
N THR A 213 -12.76 -17.85 11.44
CA THR A 213 -13.88 -18.79 11.23
C THR A 213 -13.82 -19.45 9.86
N GLU A 214 -12.79 -19.17 9.07
CA GLU A 214 -12.64 -19.64 7.70
C GLU A 214 -11.89 -20.98 7.70
N GLU A 215 -12.63 -22.09 7.64
CA GLU A 215 -12.07 -23.46 7.67
C GLU A 215 -11.08 -23.75 6.53
N SER A 216 -11.23 -23.04 5.41
CA SER A 216 -10.33 -23.14 4.26
C SER A 216 -8.97 -22.47 4.48
N MET A 217 -8.81 -21.64 5.52
CA MET A 217 -7.57 -20.91 5.77
C MET A 217 -6.73 -21.63 6.83
N ARG A 218 -5.51 -21.99 6.46
CA ARG A 218 -4.52 -22.60 7.35
C ARG A 218 -3.14 -21.96 7.18
N PRO A 219 -2.31 -21.92 8.24
CA PRO A 219 -0.91 -21.55 8.10
C PRO A 219 -0.18 -22.47 7.10
N MET A 220 0.84 -21.92 6.44
CA MET A 220 1.76 -22.71 5.63
C MET A 220 2.60 -23.64 6.50
N THR A 221 2.83 -24.85 5.99
CA THR A 221 3.82 -25.77 6.54
C THR A 221 5.24 -25.37 6.11
N ARG A 222 6.24 -25.88 6.82
CA ARG A 222 7.66 -25.69 6.47
C ARG A 222 7.97 -26.12 5.04
N ASP A 223 7.46 -27.28 4.61
CA ASP A 223 7.74 -27.83 3.28
C ASP A 223 7.03 -27.04 2.17
N GLU A 224 5.86 -26.47 2.45
CA GLU A 224 5.19 -25.53 1.54
C GLU A 224 5.99 -24.24 1.39
N ALA A 225 6.43 -23.64 2.50
CA ALA A 225 7.25 -22.43 2.46
C ALA A 225 8.56 -22.65 1.69
N LEU A 226 9.24 -23.78 1.92
CA LEU A 226 10.45 -24.16 1.17
C LEU A 226 10.20 -24.32 -0.33
N ARG A 227 9.04 -24.88 -0.72
CA ARG A 227 8.67 -25.00 -2.14
C ARG A 227 8.37 -23.64 -2.76
N THR A 228 7.61 -22.79 -2.06
CA THR A 228 7.29 -21.43 -2.51
C THR A 228 8.55 -20.60 -2.69
N ILE A 229 9.48 -20.60 -1.74
CA ILE A 229 10.75 -19.86 -1.86
C ILE A 229 11.50 -20.31 -3.13
N LYS A 230 11.65 -21.61 -3.34
CA LYS A 230 12.33 -22.14 -4.54
C LYS A 230 11.64 -21.73 -5.84
N THR A 231 10.31 -21.73 -5.88
CA THR A 231 9.55 -21.25 -7.03
C THR A 231 9.80 -19.76 -7.27
N VAL A 232 9.69 -18.93 -6.24
CA VAL A 232 9.89 -17.49 -6.34
C VAL A 232 11.32 -17.14 -6.75
N GLU A 233 12.34 -17.76 -6.16
CA GLU A 233 13.75 -17.56 -6.52
C GLU A 233 14.04 -17.99 -7.96
N ARG A 234 13.44 -19.10 -8.42
CA ARG A 234 13.57 -19.53 -9.81
C ARG A 234 12.99 -18.49 -10.76
N TRP A 235 11.78 -17.99 -10.49
CA TRP A 235 11.15 -16.95 -11.29
C TRP A 235 11.90 -15.61 -11.21
N ALA A 236 12.47 -15.26 -10.07
CA ALA A 236 13.31 -14.07 -9.93
C ALA A 236 14.52 -14.13 -10.89
N ASN A 237 15.18 -15.30 -11.00
CA ASN A 237 16.26 -15.51 -11.97
C ASN A 237 15.78 -15.42 -13.43
N VAL A 238 14.59 -15.95 -13.73
CA VAL A 238 13.98 -15.80 -15.06
C VAL A 238 13.67 -14.33 -15.35
N ALA A 239 13.15 -13.57 -14.39
CA ALA A 239 12.89 -12.15 -14.54
C ALA A 239 14.18 -11.36 -14.82
N ILE A 240 15.28 -11.66 -14.11
CA ILE A 240 16.58 -11.04 -14.40
C ILE A 240 17.01 -11.31 -15.85
N ALA A 241 16.84 -12.54 -16.35
CA ALA A 241 17.20 -12.88 -17.72
C ALA A 241 16.30 -12.21 -18.78
N VAL A 242 15.03 -11.97 -18.49
CA VAL A 242 14.04 -11.45 -19.45
C VAL A 242 13.92 -9.93 -19.41
N VAL A 243 13.86 -9.33 -18.22
CA VAL A 243 13.65 -7.88 -18.02
C VAL A 243 14.84 -7.16 -17.39
N GLY A 244 15.96 -7.87 -17.11
CA GLY A 244 17.22 -7.27 -16.68
C GLY A 244 17.29 -6.90 -15.19
N ARG A 245 16.29 -7.27 -14.39
CA ARG A 245 16.20 -6.93 -12.95
C ARG A 245 15.40 -7.97 -12.16
N PRO A 246 15.61 -8.08 -10.84
CA PRO A 246 14.70 -8.83 -10.00
C PRO A 246 13.28 -8.22 -10.05
N LEU A 247 12.28 -9.09 -10.03
CA LEU A 247 10.86 -8.71 -10.05
C LEU A 247 10.09 -9.39 -8.92
N PHE A 248 10.45 -10.64 -8.59
CA PHE A 248 9.71 -11.48 -7.66
C PHE A 248 10.49 -11.66 -6.35
N TYR A 249 9.81 -11.48 -5.22
CA TYR A 249 10.40 -11.54 -3.88
C TYR A 249 9.55 -12.42 -2.97
N ALA A 250 10.19 -13.30 -2.22
CA ALA A 250 9.54 -14.03 -1.13
C ALA A 250 9.68 -13.18 0.15
N SER A 251 8.60 -13.05 0.92
CA SER A 251 8.67 -12.32 2.20
C SER A 251 9.55 -13.02 3.22
N ASP A 252 10.04 -12.24 4.18
CA ASP A 252 10.80 -12.71 5.32
C ASP A 252 10.06 -13.82 6.09
N GLU A 253 8.74 -13.70 6.20
CA GLU A 253 7.90 -14.69 6.89
C GLU A 253 7.99 -16.08 6.23
N LEU A 254 8.10 -16.18 4.91
CA LEU A 254 8.31 -17.47 4.24
C LEU A 254 9.63 -18.11 4.69
N TYR A 255 10.72 -17.33 4.76
CA TYR A 255 12.02 -17.85 5.23
C TYR A 255 11.96 -18.28 6.69
N LEU A 256 11.27 -17.51 7.53
CA LEU A 256 11.07 -17.85 8.94
C LEU A 256 10.25 -19.14 9.11
N ILE A 257 9.15 -19.32 8.37
CA ILE A 257 8.35 -20.55 8.37
C ILE A 257 9.20 -21.74 7.86
N ALA A 258 10.03 -21.52 6.84
CA ALA A 258 10.96 -22.53 6.32
C ALA A 258 12.11 -22.87 7.29
N GLY A 259 12.32 -22.09 8.35
CA GLY A 259 13.44 -22.22 9.26
C GLY A 259 14.78 -21.89 8.60
N LEU A 260 14.78 -20.90 7.70
CA LEU A 260 15.93 -20.36 7.00
C LEU A 260 16.24 -18.94 7.51
N SER A 261 17.47 -18.48 7.31
CA SER A 261 17.81 -17.07 7.48
C SER A 261 17.19 -16.26 6.33
N THR A 262 16.63 -15.09 6.65
CA THR A 262 16.18 -14.13 5.65
C THR A 262 17.36 -13.61 4.84
N PRO A 263 17.23 -13.42 3.51
CA PRO A 263 18.32 -12.92 2.69
C PRO A 263 18.69 -11.50 3.11
N SER A 264 19.98 -11.16 2.99
CA SER A 264 20.40 -9.75 3.03
C SER A 264 19.85 -9.07 1.79
N VAL A 265 19.10 -7.99 1.97
CA VAL A 265 18.59 -7.20 0.84
C VAL A 265 19.50 -5.97 0.70
N ASN A 266 19.81 -5.55 -0.52
CA ASN A 266 20.60 -4.35 -0.76
C ASN A 266 19.76 -3.10 -0.45
N ASP A 267 20.37 -2.08 0.13
CA ASP A 267 19.68 -0.86 0.63
C ASP A 267 18.79 -0.17 -0.42
N GLU A 268 19.14 -0.22 -1.71
CA GLU A 268 18.39 0.45 -2.79
C GLU A 268 17.03 -0.22 -3.11
N ASP A 269 16.87 -1.52 -2.88
CA ASP A 269 15.64 -2.26 -3.15
C ASP A 269 14.74 -2.39 -1.90
N ILE A 270 15.28 -2.10 -0.70
CA ILE A 270 14.61 -2.37 0.59
C ILE A 270 13.45 -1.40 0.84
N VAL A 271 13.62 -0.10 0.59
CA VAL A 271 12.69 0.93 1.09
C VAL A 271 11.25 0.69 0.60
N ASP A 272 11.09 0.32 -0.67
CA ASP A 272 9.77 0.09 -1.27
C ASP A 272 9.19 -1.32 -0.99
N LEU A 273 9.99 -2.20 -0.38
CA LEU A 273 9.66 -3.61 -0.14
C LEU A 273 9.38 -3.94 1.33
N ILE A 274 9.67 -3.03 2.27
CA ILE A 274 9.42 -3.26 3.71
C ILE A 274 7.93 -3.43 3.99
N GLU A 275 7.07 -2.63 3.36
CA GLU A 275 5.62 -2.76 3.48
C GLU A 275 5.12 -4.14 2.99
N ASN A 276 5.96 -4.87 2.25
CA ASN A 276 5.71 -6.24 1.82
C ASN A 276 6.29 -7.33 2.72
N GLY A 277 6.83 -6.95 3.88
CA GLY A 277 7.50 -7.88 4.78
C GLY A 277 8.76 -8.49 4.16
N VAL A 278 9.42 -7.79 3.23
CA VAL A 278 10.68 -8.21 2.61
C VAL A 278 11.80 -7.33 3.15
N GLY A 279 12.83 -7.93 3.74
CA GLY A 279 14.04 -7.24 4.20
C GLY A 279 13.94 -6.59 5.59
N LEU A 280 12.74 -6.49 6.19
CA LEU A 280 12.56 -5.91 7.53
C LEU A 280 13.29 -6.73 8.61
N SER A 281 13.15 -8.05 8.58
CA SER A 281 13.74 -8.97 9.56
C SER A 281 15.25 -9.05 9.40
N ALA A 282 15.74 -9.05 8.15
CA ALA A 282 17.17 -9.00 7.85
C ALA A 282 17.78 -7.69 8.38
N THR A 283 17.15 -6.54 8.06
CA THR A 283 17.60 -5.22 8.50
C THR A 283 17.56 -5.07 10.01
N PHE A 284 16.49 -5.55 10.66
CA PHE A 284 16.40 -5.58 12.12
C PHE A 284 17.52 -6.41 12.74
N THR A 285 17.77 -7.61 12.22
CA THR A 285 18.82 -8.51 12.74
C THR A 285 20.20 -7.90 12.61
N ASP A 286 20.50 -7.30 11.46
CA ASP A 286 21.78 -6.62 11.22
C ASP A 286 21.95 -5.39 12.12
N SER A 287 20.94 -4.52 12.17
CA SER A 287 20.90 -3.35 13.05
C SER A 287 21.10 -3.73 14.52
N PHE A 288 20.42 -4.78 14.97
CA PHE A 288 20.54 -5.28 16.34
C PHE A 288 21.94 -5.82 16.63
N ALA A 289 22.51 -6.61 15.72
CA ALA A 289 23.86 -7.17 15.87
C ALA A 289 24.94 -6.08 15.87
N ASN A 290 24.82 -5.09 15.00
CA ASN A 290 25.79 -4.01 14.81
C ASN A 290 25.55 -2.79 15.73
N ARG A 291 24.44 -2.77 16.46
CA ARG A 291 24.00 -1.64 17.31
C ARG A 291 23.87 -0.33 16.52
N THR A 292 23.45 -0.42 15.27
CA THR A 292 23.21 0.73 14.39
C THR A 292 21.72 1.04 14.35
N PRO A 293 21.31 2.30 14.14
CA PRO A 293 19.91 2.64 13.89
C PRO A 293 19.40 1.99 12.59
N MET A 294 18.10 1.67 12.52
CA MET A 294 17.44 1.15 11.30
C MET A 294 17.15 2.26 10.26
N ASN A 295 18.09 3.20 10.10
CA ASN A 295 17.91 4.38 9.25
C ASN A 295 17.82 4.05 7.75
N SER A 296 18.25 2.84 7.35
CA SER A 296 18.20 2.36 5.96
C SER A 296 16.79 1.97 5.50
N LEU A 297 15.82 1.85 6.41
CA LEU A 297 14.44 1.48 6.06
C LEU A 297 13.64 2.62 5.40
N GLY A 298 14.21 3.81 5.34
CA GLY A 298 13.48 5.01 4.96
C GLY A 298 12.45 5.39 6.04
N THR A 299 12.18 6.69 6.13
CA THR A 299 10.89 7.15 6.67
C THR A 299 10.02 7.37 5.46
N GLY A 300 8.82 6.79 5.40
CA GLY A 300 7.92 6.91 4.25
C GLY A 300 7.87 8.34 3.68
N PHE A 301 7.72 8.44 2.35
CA PHE A 301 7.85 9.68 1.56
C PHE A 301 7.00 10.86 2.09
N PHE A 302 5.96 10.59 2.89
CA PHE A 302 5.13 11.57 3.58
C PHE A 302 5.40 11.63 5.09
N GLN A 303 6.55 12.20 5.48
CA GLN A 303 6.77 12.60 6.88
C GLN A 303 5.79 13.67 7.39
N SER A 304 4.99 14.31 6.52
CA SER A 304 4.02 15.33 6.95
C SER A 304 2.73 14.77 7.53
N VAL A 305 2.54 13.46 7.50
CA VAL A 305 1.37 12.82 8.12
C VAL A 305 1.90 11.74 9.05
N ASP A 306 2.45 12.18 10.19
CA ASP A 306 2.57 11.31 11.35
C ASP A 306 1.21 10.61 11.54
N GLY A 307 1.27 9.29 11.58
CA GLY A 307 0.11 8.42 11.62
C GLY A 307 -0.93 8.86 12.65
N ALA A 308 -2.18 8.47 12.36
CA ALA A 308 -3.37 8.67 13.18
C ALA A 308 -3.04 8.90 14.65
N PRO A 309 -3.54 9.99 15.27
CA PRO A 309 -3.23 10.29 16.66
C PRO A 309 -3.49 9.04 17.52
N ALA A 310 -2.69 8.84 18.56
CA ALA A 310 -2.86 7.75 19.53
C ALA A 310 -4.27 7.70 20.17
N LEU A 311 -5.10 8.70 19.89
CA LEU A 311 -6.47 8.90 20.32
C LEU A 311 -7.51 8.83 19.17
N GLY A 312 -7.31 7.95 18.18
CA GLY A 312 -8.42 7.31 17.45
C GLY A 312 -8.88 8.00 16.17
#